data_AF-A0A496V269-F1
#
_entry.id   AF-A0A496V269-F1
#
_cell.length_a   1.000
_cell.length_b   1.000
_cell.length_c   1.000
_cell.angle_alpha   90.00
_cell.angle_beta   90.00
_cell.angle_gamma   90.00
#
_symmetry.space_group_name_H-M   'P 1'
#
loop_
_entity.id
_entity.type
_entity.pdbx_description
1 polymer ?
#
loop_
_entity_poly.entity_id
_entity_poly.type
_entity_poly.pdbx_seq_one_letter_code
_entity_poly.pdbx_strand_id
1 'polypeptide(L)'
;MKILIVILSLLLINLQYHFWIGKGSYQEYNSLKKMIEQQQQKNAVLKIRNDALVAEVADLKSGLEAIEERARLELGMIKRGEVFYQIVE
;
A
#
# COMPACT_ATOMS: atom_id res chain seq x y z
N MET A 1 -27.33 47.94 -31.78
CA MET A 1 -26.57 46.77 -32.27
C MET A 1 -25.18 46.63 -31.63
N LYS A 2 -24.33 47.66 -31.59
CA LYS A 2 -22.97 47.57 -31.01
C LYS A 2 -22.91 47.15 -29.52
N ILE A 3 -23.86 47.61 -28.70
CA ILE A 3 -23.92 47.27 -27.25
C ILE A 3 -24.20 45.79 -27.01
N LEU A 4 -25.08 45.17 -27.81
CA LEU A 4 -25.36 43.74 -27.74
C LEU A 4 -24.11 42.91 -28.01
N ILE A 5 -23.30 43.32 -29.00
CA ILE A 5 -22.04 42.64 -29.35
C ILE A 5 -21.05 42.71 -28.19
N VAL A 6 -20.94 43.87 -27.51
CA VAL A 6 -20.06 44.04 -26.34
C VAL A 6 -20.49 43.14 -25.18
N ILE A 7 -21.79 43.09 -24.88
CA ILE A 7 -22.32 42.23 -23.82
C ILE A 7 -22.08 40.75 -24.15
N LEU A 8 -22.36 40.33 -25.39
CA LEU A 8 -22.13 38.95 -25.83
C LEU A 8 -20.65 38.58 -25.78
N SER A 9 -19.76 39.51 -26.13
CA SER A 9 -18.31 39.30 -26.08
C SER A 9 -17.81 39.16 -24.63
N LEU A 10 -18.30 40.00 -23.71
CA LEU A 10 -18.00 39.90 -22.29
C LEU A 10 -18.45 38.56 -21.70
N LEU A 11 -19.65 38.11 -22.08
CA LEU A 11 -20.21 36.84 -21.63
C LEU A 11 -19.42 35.65 -22.18
N LEU A 12 -18.99 35.73 -23.44
CA LEU A 12 -18.08 34.75 -24.05
C LEU A 12 -16.73 34.69 -23.34
N ILE A 13 -16.10 35.83 -23.08
CA ILE A 13 -14.81 35.90 -22.37
C ILE A 13 -14.93 35.32 -20.96
N ASN A 14 -16.02 35.64 -20.26
CA ASN A 14 -16.29 35.09 -18.93
C ASN A 14 -16.42 33.56 -18.96
N LEU A 15 -17.15 33.02 -19.94
CA LEU A 15 -17.32 31.58 -20.10
C LEU A 15 -16.01 30.89 -20.47
N GLN A 16 -15.21 31.48 -21.36
CA GLN A 16 -13.88 30.98 -21.73
C GLN A 16 -12.95 30.96 -20.51
N TYR A 17 -12.96 32.03 -19.71
CA TYR A 17 -12.17 32.10 -18.48
C TYR A 17 -12.62 31.05 -17.44
N HIS A 18 -13.93 30.89 -17.27
CA HIS A 18 -14.48 29.87 -16.39
C HIS A 18 -14.16 28.45 -16.87
N PHE A 19 -14.09 28.22 -18.18
CA PHE A 19 -13.71 26.91 -18.72
C PHE A 19 -12.21 26.60 -18.52
N TRP A 20 -11.35 27.61 -18.60
CA TRP A 20 -9.91 27.44 -18.38
C TRP A 20 -9.54 27.27 -16.90
N ILE A 21 -10.34 27.84 -15.98
CA ILE A 21 -10.03 27.93 -14.53
C ILE A 21 -11.02 27.15 -13.66
N GLY A 22 -12.16 26.71 -14.19
CA GLY A 22 -13.20 25.99 -13.45
C GLY A 22 -12.97 24.48 -13.37
N LYS A 23 -13.05 23.94 -12.15
CA LYS A 23 -13.28 22.54 -11.70
C LYS A 23 -12.78 21.34 -12.55
N GLY A 24 -11.76 21.56 -13.36
CA GLY A 24 -11.09 20.56 -14.20
C GLY A 24 -9.81 21.12 -14.84
N SER A 25 -9.28 22.22 -14.29
CA SER A 25 -8.08 22.86 -14.81
C SER A 25 -6.90 21.90 -14.73
N TYR A 26 -6.06 21.88 -15.78
CA TYR A 26 -4.86 21.05 -15.93
C TYR A 26 -3.98 21.01 -14.66
N GLN A 27 -4.05 22.08 -13.87
CA GLN A 27 -3.33 22.24 -12.61
C GLN A 27 -3.78 21.25 -11.51
N GLU A 28 -5.07 20.94 -11.43
CA GLU A 28 -5.64 20.01 -10.44
C GLU A 28 -5.38 18.55 -10.83
N TYR A 29 -5.45 18.25 -12.13
CA TYR A 29 -5.03 16.94 -12.64
C TYR A 29 -3.53 16.69 -12.40
N ASN A 30 -2.69 17.71 -12.62
CA ASN A 30 -1.24 17.56 -12.45
C ASN A 30 -0.81 17.51 -10.98
N SER A 31 -1.51 18.22 -10.08
CA SER A 31 -1.27 18.11 -8.63
C SER A 31 -1.71 16.74 -8.10
N LEU A 32 -2.88 16.25 -8.52
CA LEU A 32 -3.38 14.94 -8.12
C LEU A 32 -2.48 13.81 -8.67
N LYS A 33 -2.02 13.93 -9.92
CA LYS A 33 -1.06 12.99 -10.52
C LYS A 33 0.26 12.97 -9.76
N LYS A 34 0.79 14.14 -9.38
CA LYS A 34 2.00 14.24 -8.54
C LYS A 34 1.81 13.61 -7.16
N MET A 35 0.64 13.79 -6.52
CA MET A 35 0.34 13.16 -5.24
C MET A 35 0.28 11.64 -5.35
N ILE A 36 -0.33 11.11 -6.41
CA ILE A 36 -0.39 9.66 -6.67
C ILE A 36 1.02 9.09 -6.87
N GLU A 37 1.86 9.77 -7.65
CA GLU A 37 3.23 9.32 -7.93
C GLU A 37 4.09 9.30 -6.66
N GLN A 38 4.00 10.34 -5.82
CA GLN A 38 4.68 10.37 -4.52
C GLN A 38 4.19 9.27 -3.57
N GLN A 39 2.89 8.99 -3.55
CA GLN A 39 2.33 7.94 -2.70
C GLN A 39 2.74 6.54 -3.19
N GLN A 40 2.79 6.32 -4.50
CA GLN A 40 3.25 5.06 -5.09
C GLN A 40 4.72 4.78 -4.73
N GLN A 41 5.59 5.78 -4.78
CA GLN A 41 6.99 5.63 -4.36
C GLN A 41 7.12 5.25 -2.89
N LYS A 42 6.35 5.89 -2.00
CA LYS A 42 6.32 5.54 -0.56
C LYS A 42 5.82 4.12 -0.33
N ASN A 43 4.75 3.74 -1.02
CA ASN A 43 4.18 2.39 -0.93
C ASN A 43 5.16 1.32 -1.43
N ALA A 44 5.92 1.60 -2.48
CA ALA A 44 6.93 0.67 -3.00
C ALA A 44 8.04 0.38 -1.96
N VAL A 45 8.54 1.42 -1.29
CA VAL A 45 9.55 1.26 -0.22
C VAL A 45 8.99 0.48 0.97
N LEU A 46 7.74 0.78 1.38
CA LEU A 46 7.09 0.05 2.46
C LEU A 46 6.84 -1.41 2.11
N LYS A 47 6.49 -1.71 0.86
CA LYS A 47 6.28 -3.08 0.39
C LYS A 47 7.57 -3.89 0.46
N ILE A 48 8.69 -3.35 -0.01
CA ILE A 48 10.00 -4.01 0.07
C ILE A 48 10.38 -4.33 1.53
N ARG A 49 10.14 -3.39 2.46
CA ARG A 49 10.40 -3.63 3.90
C ARG A 49 9.48 -4.68 4.48
N ASN A 50 8.21 -4.69 4.11
CA ASN A 50 7.25 -5.68 4.57
C ASN A 50 7.64 -7.08 4.07
N ASP A 51 7.98 -7.20 2.79
CA ASP A 51 8.42 -8.46 2.19
C ASP A 51 9.69 -9.00 2.89
N ALA A 52 10.65 -8.12 3.23
CA ALA A 52 11.83 -8.49 4.01
C ALA A 52 11.49 -8.96 5.44
N LEU A 53 10.60 -8.25 6.14
CA LEU A 53 10.17 -8.62 7.49
C LEU A 53 9.37 -9.93 7.50
N VAL A 54 8.54 -10.18 6.48
CA VAL A 54 7.81 -11.44 6.34
C VAL A 54 8.78 -12.60 6.13
N ALA A 55 9.82 -12.41 5.31
CA ALA A 55 10.87 -13.41 5.13
C ALA A 55 11.63 -13.67 6.45
N GLU A 56 11.96 -12.62 7.21
CA GLU A 56 12.62 -12.76 8.51
C GLU A 56 11.75 -13.48 9.55
N VAL A 57 10.45 -13.17 9.60
CA VAL A 57 9.50 -13.88 10.47
C VAL A 57 9.34 -15.34 10.05
N ALA A 58 9.34 -15.63 8.74
CA ALA A 58 9.27 -17.00 8.24
C ALA A 58 10.53 -17.81 8.60
N ASP A 59 11.71 -17.21 8.46
CA ASP A 59 12.99 -17.83 8.83
C ASP A 59 13.07 -18.09 10.35
N LEU A 60 12.67 -17.11 11.16
CA LEU A 60 12.59 -17.28 12.62
C LEU A 60 11.61 -18.38 13.05
N LYS A 61 10.45 -18.48 12.39
CA LYS A 61 9.50 -19.57 12.66
C LYS A 61 10.08 -20.94 12.29
N SER A 62 10.71 -21.05 11.12
CA SER A 62 11.33 -22.30 10.68
C SER A 62 12.48 -22.72 11.60
N GLY A 63 13.31 -21.77 12.06
CA GLY A 63 14.37 -22.03 13.02
C GLY A 63 13.84 -22.51 14.38
N LEU A 64 12.75 -21.92 14.87
CA LEU A 64 12.11 -22.35 16.11
C LEU A 64 11.45 -23.73 15.99
N GLU A 65 10.79 -24.02 14.87
CA GLU A 65 10.22 -25.33 14.60
C GLU A 65 11.30 -26.43 14.54
N ALA A 66 12.43 -26.16 13.89
CA ALA A 66 13.56 -27.09 13.86
C ALA A 66 14.17 -27.35 15.25
N ILE A 67 14.23 -26.32 16.10
CA ILE A 67 14.70 -26.46 17.49
C ILE A 67 13.68 -27.23 18.34
N GLU A 68 12.38 -26.97 18.15
CA GLU A 68 11.31 -27.66 18.88
C GLU A 68 11.26 -29.16 18.51
N GLU A 69 11.44 -29.49 17.23
CA GLU A 69 11.52 -30.87 16.76
C GLU A 69 12.73 -31.60 17.36
N ARG A 70 13.89 -30.94 17.39
CA ARG A 70 15.08 -31.50 18.05
C ARG A 70 14.89 -31.68 19.56
N ALA A 71 14.24 -30.74 20.25
CA ALA A 71 13.94 -30.86 21.68
C ALA A 71 12.93 -31.98 21.97
N ARG A 72 11.95 -32.19 21.09
CA ARG A 72 10.99 -33.32 21.19
C ARG A 72 11.69 -34.67 20.97
N LEU A 73 12.58 -34.78 19.98
CA LEU A 73 13.25 -36.03 19.62
C LEU A 73 14.43 -36.40 20.54
N GLU A 74 15.29 -35.45 20.91
CA GLU A 74 16.51 -35.73 21.68
C GLU A 74 16.32 -35.59 23.20
N LEU A 75 15.47 -34.67 23.65
CA LEU A 75 15.30 -34.34 25.07
C LEU A 75 13.96 -34.81 25.65
N GLY A 76 13.10 -35.43 24.84
CA GLY A 76 11.78 -35.89 25.27
C GLY A 76 10.89 -34.75 25.78
N MET A 77 11.07 -33.54 25.24
CA MET A 77 10.30 -32.37 25.67
C MET A 77 8.82 -32.56 25.32
N ILE A 78 7.96 -32.54 26.35
CA ILE A 78 6.49 -32.61 26.21
C ILE A 78 5.91 -31.30 26.75
N LYS A 79 5.09 -30.62 25.94
CA LYS A 79 4.45 -29.37 26.35
C LYS A 79 3.33 -29.66 27.37
N ARG A 80 3.05 -28.72 28.28
CA ARG A 80 1.94 -28.86 29.25
C ARG A 80 0.61 -29.06 28.51
N GLY A 81 0.02 -30.25 28.60
CA GLY A 81 -1.24 -30.63 27.96
C GLY A 81 -1.13 -31.50 26.71
N GLU A 82 0.07 -31.88 26.28
CA GLU A 82 0.26 -32.83 25.17
C GLU A 82 0.35 -34.28 25.68
N VAL A 83 -0.24 -35.23 24.95
CA VAL A 83 -0.15 -36.67 25.22
C VAL A 83 0.86 -37.30 24.25
N PHE A 84 1.98 -37.78 24.77
CA PHE A 84 3.03 -38.42 23.97
C PHE A 84 2.72 -39.90 23.75
N TYR A 85 2.58 -40.31 22.48
CA TYR A 85 2.40 -41.71 22.10
C TYR A 85 3.69 -42.23 21.48
N GLN A 86 4.35 -43.16 22.17
CA GLN A 86 5.50 -43.88 21.61
C GLN A 86 5.01 -45.23 21.08
N ILE A 87 5.08 -45.42 19.77
CA ILE A 87 4.79 -46.70 19.14
C ILE A 87 6.05 -47.55 19.30
N VAL A 88 5.95 -48.57 20.15
CA VAL A 88 6.99 -49.59 20.33
C VAL A 88 6.60 -50.77 19.47
N GLU A 89 7.43 -51.13 18.49
CA GLU A 89 7.29 -52.37 17.71
C GLU A 89 7.97 -53.53 18.45
#